data_AF-A0A840K7R6-F1
#
_entry.id   AF-A0A840K7R6-F1
#
_cell.length_a   1.000
_cell.length_b   1.000
_cell.length_c   1.000
_cell.angle_alpha   90.00
_cell.angle_beta   90.00
_cell.angle_gamma   90.00
#
_symmetry.space_group_name_H-M   'P 1'
#
loop_
_entity.id
_entity.type
_entity.pdbx_description
1 polymer ?
#
loop_
_entity_poly.entity_id
_entity_poly.type
_entity_poly.pdbx_seq_one_letter_code
_entity_poly.pdbx_strand_id
1 'polypeptide(L)'
;MKIPNYQKIYEDLLRSKGLEGTKEVPRFEKSTDIIRFDNLISDKNNEGADKENQRFRAYDEESVLEILTYQKKYRLNNSELARIFRLSRNTIAR
;
A
#
# COMPACT_ATOMS: atom_id res chain seq x y z
N MET A 1 7.98 8.72 18.72
CA MET A 1 7.12 8.84 17.53
C MET A 1 5.86 8.03 17.77
N LYS A 2 4.65 8.63 17.66
CA LYS A 2 3.40 7.87 17.75
C LYS A 2 3.18 7.19 16.39
N ILE A 3 3.26 5.87 16.36
CA ILE A 3 2.88 5.08 15.19
C ILE A 3 1.36 5.26 15.03
N PRO A 4 0.87 5.72 13.87
CA PRO A 4 -0.56 5.81 13.61
C PRO A 4 -1.20 4.43 13.76
N ASN A 5 -2.36 4.36 14.42
CA ASN A 5 -3.10 3.11 14.51
C ASN A 5 -3.83 2.86 13.18
N TYR A 6 -3.11 2.27 12.23
CA TYR A 6 -3.63 1.98 10.88
C TYR A 6 -4.90 1.13 10.92
N GLN A 7 -5.02 0.22 11.89
CA GLN A 7 -6.22 -0.61 12.02
C GLN A 7 -7.48 0.26 12.21
N LYS A 8 -7.46 1.17 13.19
CA LYS A 8 -8.58 2.10 13.41
C LYS A 8 -8.83 3.02 12.21
N ILE A 9 -7.78 3.53 11.59
CA ILE A 9 -7.91 4.44 10.44
C ILE A 9 -8.65 3.74 9.29
N TYR A 10 -8.30 2.49 9.01
CA TYR A 10 -8.97 1.72 7.96
C TYR A 10 -10.36 1.23 8.36
N GLU A 11 -10.61 0.92 9.63
CA GLU A 11 -11.96 0.62 10.12
C GLU A 11 -12.89 1.82 9.90
N ASP A 12 -12.45 3.02 10.29
CA ASP A 12 -13.19 4.26 10.06
C ASP A 12 -13.37 4.55 8.57
N LEU A 13 -12.36 4.26 7.73
CA LEU A 13 -12.45 4.41 6.28
C LEU A 13 -13.47 3.46 5.65
N LEU A 14 -13.50 2.19 6.08
CA LEU A 14 -14.48 1.20 5.63
C LEU A 14 -15.89 1.60 6.06
N ARG A 15 -16.06 2.08 7.29
CA ARG A 15 -17.31 2.64 7.80
C ARG A 15 -17.77 3.81 6.94
N SER A 16 -16.88 4.76 6.66
CA SER A 16 -17.18 5.92 5.81
C SER A 16 -17.56 5.54 4.37
N LYS A 17 -17.04 4.42 3.85
CA LYS A 17 -17.38 3.89 2.53
C LYS A 17 -18.60 2.95 2.53
N GLY A 18 -19.16 2.63 3.71
CA GLY A 18 -20.25 1.65 3.84
C GLY A 18 -19.82 0.20 3.55
N LEU A 19 -18.52 -0.11 3.63
CA LEU A 19 -17.93 -1.41 3.32
C LEU A 19 -17.66 -2.29 4.57
N GLU A 20 -18.02 -1.80 5.75
CA GLU A 20 -17.76 -2.42 7.07
C GLU A 20 -18.19 -3.89 7.18
N GLY A 21 -19.22 -4.32 6.43
CA GLY A 21 -19.70 -5.72 6.43
C GLY A 21 -19.11 -6.62 5.34
N THR A 22 -18.26 -6.09 4.45
CA THR A 22 -17.72 -6.83 3.29
C THR A 22 -16.23 -7.13 3.39
N LYS A 23 -15.48 -6.36 4.20
CA LYS A 23 -14.03 -6.51 4.35
C LYS A 23 -13.66 -6.29 5.81
N GLU A 24 -12.94 -7.24 6.39
CA GLU A 24 -12.31 -7.05 7.70
C GLU A 24 -10.95 -6.40 7.53
N VAL A 25 -10.60 -5.48 8.45
CA VAL A 25 -9.28 -4.86 8.47
C VAL A 25 -8.26 -5.86 9.04
N PRO A 26 -7.30 -6.35 8.26
CA PRO A 26 -6.31 -7.27 8.77
C PRO A 26 -5.37 -6.55 9.74
N ARG A 27 -4.68 -7.35 10.56
CA ARG A 27 -3.59 -6.83 11.38
C ARG A 27 -2.44 -6.42 10.45
N PHE A 28 -2.11 -5.14 10.44
CA PHE A 28 -0.97 -4.63 9.68
C PHE A 28 0.32 -4.90 10.44
N GLU A 29 1.06 -5.92 10.02
CA GLU A 29 2.39 -6.23 10.59
C GLU A 29 3.49 -5.58 9.75
N LYS A 30 3.25 -5.40 8.45
CA LYS A 30 4.20 -4.78 7.51
C LYS A 30 3.57 -3.63 6.74
N SER A 31 4.40 -2.72 6.25
CA SER A 31 3.95 -1.64 5.36
C SER A 31 3.37 -2.19 4.04
N THR A 32 3.81 -3.36 3.58
CA THR A 32 3.23 -4.04 2.41
C THR A 32 1.78 -4.48 2.63
N ASP A 33 1.40 -4.88 3.84
CA ASP A 33 0.01 -5.25 4.15
C ASP A 33 -0.92 -4.05 4.06
N ILE A 34 -0.46 -2.90 4.56
CA ILE A 34 -1.16 -1.62 4.46
C ILE A 34 -1.41 -1.27 2.99
N ILE A 35 -0.40 -1.44 2.13
CA ILE A 35 -0.50 -1.13 0.70
C ILE A 35 -1.47 -2.06 -0.01
N ARG A 36 -1.41 -3.37 0.28
CA ARG A 36 -2.31 -4.36 -0.31
C ARG A 36 -3.75 -4.07 0.09
N PHE A 37 -3.99 -3.72 1.35
CA PHE A 37 -5.31 -3.39 1.84
C PHE A 37 -5.81 -2.05 1.27
N ASP A 38 -4.97 -1.01 1.25
CA ASP A 38 -5.30 0.26 0.60
C ASP A 38 -5.69 0.07 -0.86
N ASN A 39 -4.97 -0.77 -1.59
CA ASN A 39 -5.28 -1.13 -2.97
C ASN A 39 -6.57 -1.95 -3.11
N LEU A 40 -6.91 -2.75 -2.10
CA LEU A 40 -8.14 -3.52 -2.07
C LEU A 40 -9.36 -2.62 -1.81
N ILE A 41 -9.22 -1.57 -1.00
CA ILE A 41 -10.31 -0.64 -0.66
C ILE A 41 -10.43 0.53 -1.65
N SER A 42 -9.31 0.96 -2.23
CA SER A 42 -9.30 2.01 -3.25
C SER A 42 -10.00 1.52 -4.51
N ASP A 43 -11.05 2.26 -4.89
CA ASP A 43 -11.70 2.06 -6.18
C ASP A 43 -10.69 2.40 -7.29
N LYS A 44 -10.51 1.47 -8.24
CA LYS A 44 -9.53 1.56 -9.34
C LYS A 44 -9.66 2.82 -10.21
N ASN A 45 -10.74 3.60 -10.07
CA ASN A 45 -11.08 4.72 -10.93
C ASN A 45 -10.48 6.08 -10.52
N ASN A 46 -9.74 6.19 -9.42
CA ASN A 46 -9.25 7.49 -8.94
C ASN A 46 -7.72 7.63 -9.08
N GLU A 47 -7.24 7.66 -10.32
CA GLU A 47 -5.81 7.84 -10.67
C GLU A 47 -5.22 9.17 -10.16
N GLY A 48 -6.07 10.16 -9.83
CA GLY A 48 -5.66 11.48 -9.36
C GLY A 48 -5.27 11.54 -7.88
N ALA A 49 -6.03 10.88 -7.00
CA ALA A 49 -5.79 10.89 -5.55
C ALA A 49 -4.57 10.03 -5.15
N ASP A 50 -4.20 9.07 -6.00
CA ASP A 50 -3.17 8.09 -5.72
C ASP A 50 -1.75 8.67 -5.67
N LYS A 51 -1.48 9.74 -6.44
CA LYS A 51 -0.14 10.35 -6.52
C LYS A 51 0.27 11.07 -5.24
N GLU A 52 -0.69 11.66 -4.53
CA GLU A 52 -0.40 12.37 -3.28
C GLU A 52 -0.25 11.40 -2.11
N ASN A 53 -1.11 10.38 -2.02
CA ASN A 53 -1.07 9.41 -0.92
C ASN A 53 0.22 8.56 -0.93
N GLN A 54 0.77 8.29 -2.12
CA GLN A 54 2.05 7.57 -2.27
C GLN A 54 3.25 8.28 -1.65
N ARG A 55 3.24 9.62 -1.60
CA ARG A 55 4.37 10.40 -1.04
C ARG A 55 4.50 10.27 0.47
N PHE A 56 3.42 9.90 1.16
CA PHE A 56 3.38 9.80 2.62
C PHE A 56 3.66 8.38 3.14
N ARG A 57 3.92 7.40 2.26
CA ARG A 57 4.22 6.03 2.67
C ARG A 57 5.67 5.91 3.13
N ALA A 58 5.87 5.61 4.41
CA ALA A 58 7.14 5.16 4.96
C ALA A 58 7.21 3.63 4.84
N TYR A 59 8.26 3.12 4.19
CA TYR A 59 8.49 1.68 4.05
C TYR A 59 9.51 1.24 5.08
N ASP A 60 9.18 0.22 5.88
CA ASP A 60 10.16 -0.49 6.70
C ASP A 60 11.11 -1.34 5.82
N GLU A 61 12.27 -1.68 6.38
CA GLU A 61 13.31 -2.45 5.66
C GLU A 61 12.79 -3.81 5.16
N GLU A 62 11.97 -4.51 5.97
CA GLU A 62 11.37 -5.78 5.59
C GLU A 62 10.45 -5.63 4.37
N SER A 63 9.66 -4.57 4.32
CA SER A 63 8.77 -4.24 3.20
C SER A 63 9.56 -3.99 1.91
N VAL A 64 10.70 -3.27 2.00
CA VAL A 64 11.59 -3.05 0.85
C VAL A 64 12.19 -4.37 0.36
N LEU A 65 12.66 -5.23 1.27
CA LEU A 65 13.21 -6.55 0.94
C LEU A 65 12.15 -7.46 0.28
N GLU A 66 10.90 -7.41 0.76
CA GLU A 66 9.79 -8.16 0.16
C GLU A 66 9.51 -7.70 -1.27
N ILE A 67 9.48 -6.39 -1.51
CA ILE A 67 9.27 -5.79 -2.84
C ILE A 67 10.40 -6.18 -3.80
N LEU A 68 11.66 -6.13 -3.37
CA LEU A 68 12.82 -6.53 -4.18
C LEU A 68 12.83 -8.05 -4.46
N THR A 69 12.43 -8.85 -3.49
CA THR A 69 12.29 -10.31 -3.67
C THR A 69 11.21 -10.63 -4.69
N TYR A 70 10.08 -9.92 -4.62
CA TYR A 70 8.99 -10.03 -5.59
C TYR A 70 9.46 -9.65 -7.00
N GLN A 71 10.23 -8.56 -7.13
CA GLN A 71 10.81 -8.14 -8.40
C GLN A 71 11.65 -9.25 -9.05
N LYS A 72 12.57 -9.85 -8.28
CA LYS A 72 13.44 -10.93 -8.78
C LYS A 72 12.65 -12.19 -9.13
N LYS A 73 11.68 -12.56 -8.28
CA LYS A 73 10.86 -13.76 -8.46
C LYS A 73 10.04 -13.72 -9.75
N TYR A 74 9.49 -12.55 -10.09
CA TYR A 74 8.63 -12.36 -11.26
C TYR A 74 9.34 -11.68 -12.45
N ARG A 75 10.66 -11.42 -12.34
CA ARG A 75 11.48 -10.74 -13.37
C ARG A 75 10.87 -9.42 -13.86
N LEU A 76 10.37 -8.62 -12.92
CA LEU A 76 9.70 -7.36 -13.21
C LEU A 76 10.71 -6.23 -13.38
N ASN A 77 10.45 -5.33 -14.32
CA ASN A 77 11.20 -4.07 -14.39
C ASN A 77 10.67 -3.05 -13.35
N ASN A 78 11.44 -1.99 -13.09
CA ASN A 78 11.08 -1.00 -12.08
C ASN A 78 9.73 -0.30 -12.37
N SER A 79 9.33 -0.17 -13.64
CA SER A 79 8.04 0.43 -14.01
C SER A 79 6.86 -0.50 -13.72
N GLU A 80 7.03 -1.80 -13.98
CA GLU A 80 6.02 -2.81 -13.65
C GLU A 80 5.86 -2.99 -12.15
N LEU A 81 6.98 -3.05 -11.42
CA LEU A 81 7.00 -3.13 -9.97
C LEU A 81 6.36 -1.88 -9.34
N ALA A 82 6.69 -0.69 -9.87
CA ALA A 82 6.08 0.58 -9.47
C ALA A 82 4.56 0.57 -9.67
N ARG A 83 4.05 -0.04 -10.74
CA ARG A 83 2.62 -0.12 -11.00
C ARG A 83 1.90 -1.08 -10.04
N ILE A 84 2.49 -2.23 -9.74
CA ILE A 84 1.90 -3.24 -8.83
C ILE A 84 1.82 -2.72 -7.40
N PHE A 85 2.92 -2.14 -6.91
CA PHE A 85 3.02 -1.65 -5.55
C PHE A 85 2.62 -0.18 -5.39
N ARG A 86 2.24 0.47 -6.51
CA ARG A 86 1.90 1.91 -6.57
C ARG A 86 3.01 2.72 -5.90
N LEU A 87 4.22 2.55 -6.41
CA LEU A 87 5.43 3.25 -5.97
C LEU A 87 5.81 4.28 -7.02
N SER A 88 6.48 5.35 -6.60
CA SER A 88 7.18 6.18 -7.57
C SER A 88 8.36 5.39 -8.15
N ARG A 89 8.65 5.56 -9.44
CA ARG A 89 9.85 4.99 -10.06
C ARG A 89 11.13 5.36 -9.31
N ASN A 90 11.14 6.52 -8.66
CA ASN A 90 12.26 7.02 -7.87
C ASN A 90 12.40 6.30 -6.52
N THR A 91 11.32 5.76 -5.97
CA THR A 91 11.33 4.99 -4.70
C THR A 91 12.04 3.64 -4.86
N ILE A 92 12.08 3.10 -6.08
CA ILE A 92 12.76 1.83 -6.41
C ILE A 92 14.19 2.07 -6.90
N ALA A 93 14.47 3.23 -7.48
CA ALA A 93 15.75 3.57 -8.11
C ALA A 93 16.78 4.19 -7.15
N ARG A 94 16.41 4.49 -5.90
CA ARG A 94 17.28 5.12 -4.90
C ARG A 94 17.62 4.20 -3.75
#